data_AF-A0A2V9XU09-F1
#
_entry.id   AF-A0A2V9XU09-F1
#
_cell.length_a   1.000
_cell.length_b   1.000
_cell.length_c   1.000
_cell.angle_alpha   90.00
_cell.angle_beta   90.00
_cell.angle_gamma   90.00
#
_symmetry.space_group_name_H-M   'P 1'
#
loop_
_entity.id
_entity.type
_entity.pdbx_description
1 polymer ?
#
loop_
_entity_poly.entity_id
_entity_poly.type
_entity_poly.pdbx_seq_one_letter_code
_entity_poly.pdbx_strand_id
1 'polypeptide(L)'
;MKSLVLVCVCVLAISALGQSPRAKTVEATPVAGESWLKHLHRAFEETSMGKTGRLGPPHASGGDEAPSWQRPVSADATNQTVTLHGSDLYRLNCWGCHGEFGLGAPPEINSVINPTRAMSTQVILERMKNLGMDMSRADAAVLANQSKAALLERLHKGGTDMPPFPHLSEPEVRAIVAYLKQLAGVPGAEREQAAVEESRVRVGEHIVKSTCHICHNATGENPNPQQIFNGSIPPLGTLTARTSLPEFERKIRSGAPIVMGTPPSPFRGRMPVFYYLGEDEVADAYLYLRLYPPDWTVPDPERPVTEQKQAASKIVQIGFGIEPTTVGPPSSARDLTVIIFPVAAALLLGGGFWFTLREIRRLTAVSHSRKALVMSDGSVTQHAILSASSKSRPGMHPVTRSNDNGGKVAEHDDEPSFHHDDYHTFESSWLTRWLERKDEAA
;
A
#
# COMPACT_ATOMS: atom_id res chain seq x y z
N MET A 1 -51.40 -40.16 -12.42
CA MET A 1 -50.65 -39.67 -13.59
C MET A 1 -50.69 -38.15 -13.80
N LYS A 2 -51.77 -37.42 -13.43
CA LYS A 2 -51.82 -35.95 -13.60
C LYS A 2 -50.94 -35.15 -12.62
N SER A 3 -50.69 -35.65 -11.41
CA SER A 3 -49.83 -34.95 -10.42
C SER A 3 -48.32 -35.10 -10.65
N LEU A 4 -47.88 -36.05 -11.46
CA LEU A 4 -46.44 -36.25 -11.74
C LEU A 4 -45.91 -35.26 -12.79
N VAL A 5 -46.77 -34.80 -13.70
CA VAL A 5 -46.40 -33.87 -14.78
C VAL A 5 -46.20 -32.45 -14.23
N LEU A 6 -46.96 -32.04 -13.22
CA LEU A 6 -46.88 -30.69 -12.64
C LEU A 6 -45.56 -30.47 -11.85
N VAL A 7 -45.07 -31.50 -11.15
CA VAL A 7 -43.80 -31.42 -10.40
C VAL A 7 -42.60 -31.33 -11.34
N CYS A 8 -42.61 -32.03 -12.48
CA CYS A 8 -41.55 -31.93 -13.49
C CYS A 8 -41.47 -30.54 -14.15
N VAL A 9 -42.61 -29.88 -14.37
CA VAL A 9 -42.65 -28.53 -14.96
C VAL A 9 -42.15 -27.46 -13.96
N CYS A 10 -42.44 -27.61 -12.65
CA CYS A 10 -41.91 -26.69 -11.64
C CYS A 10 -40.39 -26.84 -11.41
N VAL A 11 -39.83 -28.05 -11.51
CA VAL A 11 -38.37 -28.26 -11.36
C VAL A 11 -37.60 -27.67 -12.55
N LEU A 12 -38.15 -27.72 -13.77
CA LEU A 12 -37.50 -27.11 -14.95
C LEU A 12 -37.58 -25.57 -14.97
N ALA A 13 -38.61 -24.97 -14.38
CA ALA A 13 -38.75 -23.50 -14.32
C ALA A 13 -37.78 -22.82 -13.34
N ILE A 14 -37.34 -23.52 -12.29
CA ILE A 14 -36.38 -22.96 -11.30
C ILE A 14 -34.95 -22.95 -11.85
N SER A 15 -34.60 -23.85 -12.76
CA SER A 15 -33.26 -23.92 -13.36
C SER A 15 -32.94 -22.77 -14.33
N ALA A 16 -33.95 -22.09 -14.88
CA ALA A 16 -33.73 -21.00 -15.84
C ALA A 16 -33.52 -19.62 -15.18
N LEU A 17 -33.84 -19.46 -13.90
CA LEU A 17 -33.73 -18.18 -13.18
C LEU A 17 -32.39 -17.99 -12.43
N GLY A 18 -31.49 -18.98 -12.49
CA GLY A 18 -30.18 -18.96 -11.81
C GLY A 18 -29.02 -18.43 -12.65
N GLN A 19 -29.24 -18.04 -13.90
CA GLN A 19 -28.19 -17.42 -14.71
C GLN A 19 -28.01 -15.96 -14.26
N SER A 20 -27.26 -15.76 -13.18
CA SER A 20 -26.72 -14.44 -12.86
C SER A 20 -26.06 -13.87 -14.11
N PRO A 21 -26.37 -12.63 -14.50
CA PRO A 21 -25.78 -12.02 -15.68
C PRO A 21 -24.27 -12.14 -15.59
N ARG A 22 -23.66 -12.82 -16.57
CA ARG A 22 -22.21 -12.98 -16.68
C ARG A 22 -21.63 -11.57 -16.58
N ALA A 23 -20.85 -11.33 -15.51
CA ALA A 23 -20.22 -10.04 -15.30
C ALA A 23 -19.46 -9.68 -16.58
N LYS A 24 -19.67 -8.47 -17.10
CA LYS A 24 -18.91 -7.98 -18.24
C LYS A 24 -17.45 -7.96 -17.80
N THR A 25 -16.61 -8.75 -18.47
CA THR A 25 -15.16 -8.73 -18.30
C THR A 25 -14.67 -7.33 -18.64
N VAL A 26 -13.93 -6.71 -17.71
CA VAL A 26 -13.28 -5.42 -17.97
C VAL A 26 -12.14 -5.67 -18.94
N GLU A 27 -12.16 -4.97 -20.07
CA GLU A 27 -11.10 -5.08 -21.06
C GLU A 27 -9.85 -4.34 -20.57
N ALA A 28 -8.68 -4.94 -20.78
CA ALA A 28 -7.43 -4.29 -20.43
C ALA A 28 -7.20 -3.06 -21.31
N THR A 29 -6.57 -2.03 -20.75
CA THR A 29 -6.29 -0.79 -21.48
C THR A 29 -4.81 -0.44 -21.38
N PRO A 30 -4.19 0.13 -22.43
CA PRO A 30 -2.78 0.54 -22.36
C PRO A 30 -2.52 1.50 -21.19
N VAL A 31 -1.29 1.46 -20.69
CA VAL A 31 -0.80 2.47 -19.75
C VAL A 31 -0.42 3.73 -20.54
N ALA A 32 -0.80 4.90 -20.04
CA ALA A 32 -0.63 6.18 -20.73
C ALA A 32 -0.07 7.25 -19.78
N GLY A 33 0.46 8.32 -20.36
CA GLY A 33 0.89 9.51 -19.61
C GLY A 33 2.24 9.39 -18.89
N GLU A 34 2.53 10.42 -18.09
CA GLU A 34 3.73 10.47 -17.26
C GLU A 34 3.65 9.52 -16.08
N SER A 35 4.80 9.19 -15.48
CA SER A 35 4.83 8.42 -14.24
C SER A 35 4.26 9.23 -13.09
N TRP A 36 3.79 8.53 -12.06
CA TRP A 36 3.26 9.20 -10.88
C TRP A 36 4.31 10.08 -10.18
N LEU A 37 5.57 9.65 -10.12
CA LEU A 37 6.65 10.49 -9.58
C LEU A 37 6.86 11.78 -10.38
N LYS A 38 6.79 11.70 -11.71
CA LYS A 38 6.92 12.86 -12.57
C LYS A 38 5.73 13.80 -12.41
N HIS A 39 4.52 13.24 -12.31
CA HIS A 39 3.28 13.98 -12.03
C HIS A 39 3.36 14.78 -10.73
N LEU A 40 3.96 14.20 -9.69
CA LEU A 40 4.16 14.86 -8.40
C LEU A 40 5.39 15.77 -8.35
N HIS A 41 6.15 15.86 -9.44
CA HIS A 41 7.42 16.58 -9.51
C HIS A 41 8.43 16.14 -8.43
N ARG A 42 8.51 14.83 -8.15
CA ARG A 42 9.43 14.26 -7.15
C ARG A 42 10.53 13.44 -7.81
N ALA A 43 11.77 13.63 -7.36
CA ALA A 43 12.84 12.74 -7.75
C ALA A 43 12.69 11.39 -7.03
N PHE A 44 13.09 10.30 -7.70
CA PHE A 44 13.02 8.96 -7.10
C PHE A 44 13.77 8.86 -5.77
N GLU A 45 14.85 9.63 -5.55
CA GLU A 45 15.59 9.58 -4.26
C GLU A 45 14.88 10.28 -3.11
N GLU A 46 13.96 11.18 -3.40
CA GLU A 46 13.31 12.04 -2.40
C GLU A 46 12.01 11.44 -1.84
N THR A 47 11.66 10.23 -2.29
CA THR A 47 10.39 9.58 -2.00
C THR A 47 10.58 8.12 -1.57
N SER A 48 9.63 7.60 -0.81
CA SER A 48 9.46 6.18 -0.48
C SER A 48 8.50 5.45 -1.43
N MET A 49 7.86 6.16 -2.37
CA MET A 49 6.93 5.55 -3.33
C MET A 49 7.65 4.53 -4.21
N GLY A 50 7.10 3.31 -4.25
CA GLY A 50 7.68 2.19 -4.97
C GLY A 50 8.91 1.55 -4.30
N LYS A 51 9.35 2.04 -3.13
CA LYS A 51 10.57 1.57 -2.44
C LYS A 51 10.31 0.54 -1.34
N THR A 52 9.29 -0.29 -1.47
CA THR A 52 8.94 -1.31 -0.46
C THR A 52 9.82 -2.57 -0.51
N GLY A 53 10.91 -2.54 -1.29
CA GLY A 53 11.83 -3.65 -1.45
C GLY A 53 13.29 -3.18 -1.43
N ARG A 54 14.20 -4.16 -1.33
CA ARG A 54 15.63 -3.91 -1.43
C ARG A 54 15.94 -3.37 -2.84
N LEU A 55 16.83 -2.39 -2.93
CA LEU A 55 17.42 -2.04 -4.23
C LEU A 55 18.18 -3.26 -4.76
N GLY A 56 18.25 -3.39 -6.09
CA GLY A 56 18.96 -4.48 -6.76
C GLY A 56 20.35 -4.73 -6.16
N PRO A 57 20.88 -5.96 -6.32
CA PRO A 57 22.07 -6.42 -5.61
C PRO A 57 23.23 -5.45 -5.84
N PRO A 58 24.09 -5.25 -4.82
CA PRO A 58 25.38 -4.64 -5.06
C PRO A 58 26.15 -5.45 -6.11
N HIS A 59 27.23 -4.88 -6.65
CA HIS A 59 28.08 -5.55 -7.63
C HIS A 59 28.27 -7.03 -7.34
N ALA A 60 27.85 -7.89 -8.27
CA ALA A 60 28.09 -9.31 -8.18
C ALA A 60 29.60 -9.57 -8.31
N SER A 61 30.22 -9.97 -7.20
CA SER A 61 31.52 -10.63 -7.19
C SER A 61 31.33 -12.02 -7.80
N GLY A 62 31.43 -12.11 -9.13
CA GLY A 62 31.58 -13.31 -9.96
C GLY A 62 30.94 -14.61 -9.48
N GLY A 63 29.85 -15.04 -10.12
CA GLY A 63 29.41 -16.44 -10.02
C GLY A 63 27.98 -16.77 -10.41
N ASP A 64 27.10 -15.80 -10.61
CA ASP A 64 25.68 -16.13 -10.82
C ASP A 64 25.42 -16.71 -12.21
N GLU A 65 25.14 -18.01 -12.17
CA GLU A 65 24.73 -18.89 -13.24
C GLU A 65 23.58 -18.27 -14.04
N ALA A 66 23.71 -18.24 -15.37
CA ALA A 66 22.65 -17.73 -16.24
C ALA A 66 21.39 -18.58 -16.04
N PRO A 67 20.21 -17.97 -15.75
CA PRO A 67 18.99 -18.74 -15.57
C PRO A 67 18.68 -19.55 -16.83
N SER A 68 18.62 -20.87 -16.68
CA SER A 68 18.60 -21.86 -17.75
C SER A 68 17.22 -22.10 -18.39
N TRP A 69 16.24 -21.22 -18.20
CA TRP A 69 14.86 -21.47 -18.61
C TRP A 69 14.31 -20.36 -19.51
N GLN A 70 14.30 -20.62 -20.81
CA GLN A 70 13.44 -19.88 -21.75
C GLN A 70 12.03 -20.48 -21.67
N ARG A 71 11.21 -20.01 -20.74
CA ARG A 71 9.77 -20.35 -20.76
C ARG A 71 9.12 -19.48 -21.85
N PRO A 72 8.65 -20.05 -22.98
CA PRO A 72 7.94 -19.26 -23.97
C PRO A 72 6.63 -18.76 -23.37
N VAL A 73 6.30 -17.48 -23.58
CA VAL A 73 4.98 -16.95 -23.27
C VAL A 73 3.99 -17.62 -24.22
N SER A 74 3.18 -18.55 -23.70
CA SER A 74 2.18 -19.23 -24.51
C SER A 74 1.11 -18.22 -24.95
N ALA A 75 0.79 -18.18 -26.24
CA ALA A 75 -0.28 -17.32 -26.76
C ALA A 75 -1.65 -17.64 -26.12
N ASP A 76 -1.83 -18.90 -25.70
CA ASP A 76 -3.04 -19.38 -25.01
C ASP A 76 -3.19 -18.80 -23.60
N ALA A 77 -2.15 -18.21 -23.02
CA ALA A 77 -2.21 -17.57 -21.70
C ALA A 77 -3.24 -16.44 -21.65
N THR A 78 -3.53 -15.79 -22.78
CA THR A 78 -4.52 -14.69 -22.86
C THR A 78 -5.94 -15.12 -22.50
N ASN A 79 -6.27 -16.40 -22.70
CA ASN A 79 -7.60 -16.96 -22.39
C ASN A 79 -7.67 -17.64 -21.03
N GLN A 80 -6.54 -17.75 -20.31
CA GLN A 80 -6.52 -18.33 -18.97
C GLN A 80 -7.04 -17.33 -17.95
N THR A 81 -7.94 -17.80 -17.09
CA THR A 81 -8.41 -17.04 -15.94
C THR A 81 -7.61 -17.41 -14.69
N VAL A 82 -7.46 -16.44 -13.81
CA VAL A 82 -6.82 -16.54 -12.51
C VAL A 82 -7.80 -16.00 -11.48
N THR A 83 -8.05 -16.79 -10.44
CA THR A 83 -8.80 -16.33 -9.27
C THR A 83 -7.90 -15.43 -8.43
N LEU A 84 -8.27 -14.16 -8.26
CA LEU A 84 -7.58 -13.22 -7.37
C LEU A 84 -8.42 -12.97 -6.12
N HIS A 85 -7.81 -13.09 -4.95
CA HIS A 85 -8.42 -12.67 -3.69
C HIS A 85 -8.14 -11.19 -3.41
N GLY A 86 -8.85 -10.61 -2.45
CA GLY A 86 -8.57 -9.24 -1.99
C GLY A 86 -7.13 -9.01 -1.53
N SER A 87 -6.47 -10.05 -0.98
CA SER A 87 -5.05 -10.03 -0.63
C SER A 87 -4.14 -9.91 -1.85
N ASP A 88 -4.46 -10.59 -2.95
CA ASP A 88 -3.69 -10.50 -4.19
C ASP A 88 -3.88 -9.13 -4.81
N LEU A 89 -5.12 -8.65 -4.93
CA LEU A 89 -5.39 -7.33 -5.47
C LEU A 89 -4.71 -6.23 -4.65
N TYR A 90 -4.69 -6.34 -3.32
CA TYR A 90 -3.92 -5.44 -2.45
C TYR A 90 -2.41 -5.54 -2.71
N ARG A 91 -1.87 -6.76 -2.84
CA ARG A 91 -0.45 -6.98 -3.13
C ARG A 91 -0.03 -6.35 -4.45
N LEU A 92 -0.82 -6.54 -5.51
CA LEU A 92 -0.52 -6.04 -6.85
C LEU A 92 -0.73 -4.53 -6.99
N ASN A 93 -1.67 -3.94 -6.22
CA ASN A 93 -2.07 -2.54 -6.40
C ASN A 93 -1.64 -1.57 -5.29
N CYS A 94 -1.44 -2.05 -4.06
CA CYS A 94 -1.28 -1.19 -2.89
C CYS A 94 0.06 -1.40 -2.18
N TRP A 95 0.58 -2.63 -2.18
CA TRP A 95 1.77 -2.99 -1.39
C TRP A 95 2.98 -2.14 -1.79
N GLY A 96 3.18 -1.83 -3.08
CA GLY A 96 4.29 -1.00 -3.56
C GLY A 96 4.46 0.37 -2.89
N CYS A 97 3.41 0.88 -2.23
CA CYS A 97 3.47 2.09 -1.40
C CYS A 97 3.14 1.80 0.07
N HIS A 98 2.10 1.01 0.35
CA HIS A 98 1.59 0.81 1.70
C HIS A 98 2.27 -0.33 2.49
N GLY A 99 3.13 -1.11 1.83
CA GLY A 99 3.77 -2.28 2.44
C GLY A 99 2.80 -3.45 2.65
N GLU A 100 3.33 -4.57 3.15
CA GLU A 100 2.56 -5.80 3.37
C GLU A 100 1.44 -5.59 4.38
N PHE A 101 1.76 -4.84 5.43
CA PHE A 101 0.89 -4.62 6.60
C PHE A 101 0.06 -3.34 6.51
N GLY A 102 0.07 -2.64 5.38
CA GLY A 102 -0.72 -1.42 5.18
C GLY A 102 -0.28 -0.23 6.03
N LEU A 103 0.94 -0.26 6.56
CA LEU A 103 1.48 0.79 7.44
C LEU A 103 1.97 2.02 6.67
N GLY A 104 2.27 1.87 5.38
CA GLY A 104 2.90 2.93 4.60
C GLY A 104 4.36 3.15 4.96
N ALA A 105 4.84 4.34 4.59
CA ALA A 105 6.18 4.85 4.87
C ALA A 105 6.05 6.32 5.30
N PRO A 106 5.64 6.57 6.56
CA PRO A 106 5.47 7.93 7.07
C PRO A 106 6.79 8.74 7.01
N PRO A 107 6.71 10.09 6.86
CA PRO A 107 5.49 10.89 6.81
C PRO A 107 4.83 10.95 5.42
N GLU A 108 5.48 10.41 4.39
CA GLU A 108 5.03 10.57 3.00
C GLU A 108 3.84 9.67 2.68
N ILE A 109 3.94 8.38 2.98
CA ILE A 109 2.90 7.41 2.66
C ILE A 109 2.21 7.01 3.95
N ASN A 110 0.95 7.44 4.08
CA ASN A 110 0.16 7.16 5.28
C ASN A 110 -0.30 5.70 5.35
N SER A 111 -0.58 5.25 6.58
CA SER A 111 -1.20 3.95 6.85
C SER A 111 -2.63 3.88 6.31
N VAL A 112 -2.99 2.75 5.70
CA VAL A 112 -4.38 2.43 5.29
C VAL A 112 -5.19 1.78 6.42
N ILE A 113 -4.53 1.37 7.51
CA ILE A 113 -5.16 0.62 8.61
C ILE A 113 -6.17 1.47 9.36
N ASN A 114 -5.77 2.66 9.82
CA ASN A 114 -6.63 3.52 10.63
C ASN A 114 -7.85 4.07 9.86
N PRO A 115 -7.71 4.55 8.61
CA PRO A 115 -8.85 4.88 7.77
C PRO A 115 -9.82 3.70 7.59
N THR A 116 -9.29 2.48 7.45
CA THR A 116 -10.13 1.29 7.29
C THR A 116 -10.85 0.91 8.59
N ARG A 117 -10.18 0.98 9.75
CA ARG A 117 -10.81 0.78 11.07
C ARG A 117 -11.97 1.75 11.28
N ALA A 118 -11.81 2.98 10.82
CA ALA A 118 -12.85 4.01 10.89
C ALA A 118 -14.08 3.72 10.02
N MET A 119 -14.13 2.62 9.28
CA MET A 119 -15.33 2.14 8.57
C MET A 119 -16.22 1.24 9.44
N SER A 120 -15.80 0.89 10.65
CA SER A 120 -16.55 0.02 11.56
C SER A 120 -17.20 0.80 12.68
N THR A 121 -18.53 0.78 12.73
CA THR A 121 -19.31 1.37 13.83
C THR A 121 -18.86 0.83 15.19
N GLN A 122 -18.57 -0.48 15.28
CA GLN A 122 -18.12 -1.11 16.52
C GLN A 122 -16.76 -0.55 16.96
N VAL A 123 -15.80 -0.48 16.04
CA VAL A 123 -14.44 0.00 16.36
C VAL A 123 -14.48 1.49 16.73
N ILE A 124 -15.32 2.29 16.08
CA ILE A 124 -15.53 3.70 16.45
C ILE A 124 -16.07 3.81 17.88
N LEU A 125 -17.15 3.07 18.20
CA LEU A 125 -17.76 3.12 19.53
C LEU A 125 -16.77 2.70 20.62
N GLU A 126 -16.01 1.63 20.38
CA GLU A 126 -14.98 1.16 21.30
C GLU A 126 -13.88 2.22 21.51
N ARG A 127 -13.44 2.87 20.42
CA ARG A 127 -12.45 3.95 20.49
C ARG A 127 -12.97 5.15 21.29
N MET A 128 -14.19 5.61 21.02
CA MET A 128 -14.79 6.74 21.74
C MET A 128 -14.94 6.43 23.23
N LYS A 129 -15.41 5.23 23.56
CA LYS A 129 -15.52 4.75 24.94
C LYS A 129 -14.17 4.73 25.65
N ASN A 130 -13.12 4.25 25.00
CA ASN A 130 -11.77 4.21 25.58
C ASN A 130 -11.18 5.61 25.82
N LEU A 131 -11.68 6.63 25.11
CA LEU A 131 -11.33 8.04 25.33
C LEU A 131 -12.22 8.73 26.38
N GLY A 132 -13.15 8.00 27.03
CA GLY A 132 -14.10 8.58 27.99
C GLY A 132 -15.18 9.44 27.32
N MET A 133 -15.41 9.26 26.02
CA MET A 133 -16.45 9.94 25.26
C MET A 133 -17.61 8.98 24.97
N ASP A 134 -18.83 9.40 25.32
CA ASP A 134 -20.03 8.70 24.92
C ASP A 134 -20.44 9.11 23.51
N MET A 135 -20.67 8.12 22.64
CA MET A 135 -21.16 8.34 21.27
C MET A 135 -22.34 7.42 21.00
N SER A 136 -23.39 7.95 20.37
CA SER A 136 -24.52 7.13 19.98
C SER A 136 -24.12 6.17 18.85
N ARG A 137 -24.77 5.00 18.80
CA ARG A 137 -24.55 4.05 17.69
C ARG A 137 -24.93 4.64 16.33
N ALA A 138 -25.94 5.51 16.28
CA ALA A 138 -26.37 6.18 15.05
C ALA A 138 -25.27 7.12 14.53
N ASP A 139 -24.69 7.94 15.40
CA ASP A 139 -23.59 8.84 15.04
C ASP A 139 -22.35 8.06 14.59
N ALA A 140 -21.99 7.00 15.31
CA ALA A 140 -20.89 6.12 14.92
C ALA A 140 -21.14 5.44 13.56
N ALA A 141 -22.39 5.11 13.23
CA ALA A 141 -22.75 4.56 11.92
C ALA A 141 -22.64 5.61 10.80
N VAL A 142 -23.02 6.86 11.06
CA VAL A 142 -22.81 7.97 10.12
C VAL A 142 -21.32 8.15 9.84
N LEU A 143 -20.48 8.19 10.89
CA LEU A 143 -19.03 8.30 10.74
C LEU A 143 -18.42 7.12 9.97
N ALA A 144 -18.84 5.90 10.28
CA ALA A 144 -18.40 4.70 9.58
C ALA A 144 -18.71 4.76 8.08
N ASN A 145 -19.92 5.20 7.72
CA ASN A 145 -20.34 5.34 6.33
C ASN A 145 -19.57 6.45 5.60
N GLN A 146 -19.29 7.57 6.28
CA GLN A 146 -18.46 8.64 5.73
C GLN A 146 -17.04 8.18 5.46
N SER A 147 -16.41 7.46 6.40
CA SER A 147 -15.07 6.89 6.21
C SER A 147 -15.03 5.89 5.05
N LYS A 148 -16.07 5.06 4.92
CA LYS A 148 -16.21 4.13 3.78
C LYS A 148 -16.29 4.88 2.46
N ALA A 149 -17.13 5.92 2.38
CA ALA A 149 -17.27 6.73 1.17
C ALA A 149 -15.95 7.43 0.81
N ALA A 150 -15.24 7.98 1.80
CA ALA A 150 -13.95 8.62 1.60
C ALA A 150 -12.87 7.63 1.11
N LEU A 151 -12.82 6.41 1.64
CA LEU A 151 -11.89 5.37 1.16
C LEU A 151 -12.17 5.00 -0.30
N LEU A 152 -13.44 4.76 -0.64
CA LEU A 152 -13.84 4.44 -2.01
C LEU A 152 -13.52 5.58 -2.98
N GLU A 153 -13.76 6.83 -2.56
CA GLU A 153 -13.39 7.99 -3.35
C GLU A 153 -11.88 8.07 -3.57
N ARG A 154 -11.05 7.73 -2.57
CA ARG A 154 -9.59 7.70 -2.74
C ARG A 154 -9.10 6.58 -3.65
N LEU A 155 -9.73 5.41 -3.65
CA LEU A 155 -9.42 4.37 -4.63
C LEU A 155 -9.75 4.85 -6.06
N HIS A 156 -10.88 5.52 -6.27
CA HIS A 156 -11.29 5.94 -7.61
C HIS A 156 -10.55 7.19 -8.12
N LYS A 157 -10.36 8.20 -7.26
CA LYS A 157 -9.85 9.52 -7.67
C LYS A 157 -8.41 9.77 -7.26
N GLY A 158 -7.80 8.86 -6.49
CA GLY A 158 -6.51 9.09 -5.86
C GLY A 158 -6.55 10.14 -4.76
N GLY A 159 -5.38 10.52 -4.26
CA GLY A 159 -5.14 11.57 -3.28
C GLY A 159 -4.05 12.53 -3.76
N THR A 160 -3.44 13.28 -2.83
CA THR A 160 -2.29 14.13 -3.14
C THR A 160 -1.10 13.29 -3.60
N ASP A 161 -0.81 12.20 -2.90
CA ASP A 161 0.35 11.32 -3.16
C ASP A 161 -0.05 9.94 -3.71
N MET A 162 -1.34 9.62 -3.70
CA MET A 162 -1.87 8.32 -4.13
C MET A 162 -2.47 8.45 -5.53
N PRO A 163 -2.06 7.64 -6.53
CA PRO A 163 -2.66 7.68 -7.85
C PRO A 163 -4.13 7.23 -7.82
N PRO A 164 -4.95 7.63 -8.81
CA PRO A 164 -6.25 7.01 -9.03
C PRO A 164 -6.09 5.58 -9.55
N PHE A 165 -7.08 4.72 -9.30
CA PHE A 165 -7.12 3.34 -9.80
C PHE A 165 -8.31 3.11 -10.74
N PRO A 166 -8.40 3.83 -11.88
CA PRO A 166 -9.56 3.74 -12.78
C PRO A 166 -9.66 2.39 -13.49
N HIS A 167 -8.59 1.58 -13.47
CA HIS A 167 -8.55 0.23 -14.03
C HIS A 167 -9.14 -0.84 -13.10
N LEU A 168 -9.47 -0.49 -11.86
CA LEU A 168 -10.15 -1.41 -10.94
C LEU A 168 -11.66 -1.40 -11.19
N SER A 169 -12.21 -2.58 -11.38
CA SER A 169 -13.63 -2.85 -11.44
C SER A 169 -14.26 -2.83 -10.05
N GLU A 170 -15.58 -2.61 -9.99
CA GLU A 170 -16.32 -2.62 -8.73
C GLU A 170 -16.17 -3.94 -7.92
N PRO A 171 -16.19 -5.15 -8.52
CA PRO A 171 -15.84 -6.39 -7.81
C PRO A 171 -14.43 -6.38 -7.20
N GLU A 172 -13.42 -5.89 -7.93
CA GLU A 172 -12.04 -5.80 -7.45
C GLU A 172 -11.93 -4.82 -6.28
N VAL A 173 -12.55 -3.63 -6.39
CA VAL A 173 -12.60 -2.64 -5.31
C VAL A 173 -13.25 -3.25 -4.05
N ARG A 174 -14.36 -3.99 -4.20
CA ARG A 174 -15.00 -4.67 -3.06
C ARG A 174 -14.09 -5.72 -2.43
N ALA A 175 -13.39 -6.52 -3.24
CA ALA A 175 -12.45 -7.52 -2.73
C ALA A 175 -11.29 -6.87 -1.97
N ILE A 176 -10.71 -5.78 -2.49
CA ILE A 176 -9.66 -5.00 -1.81
C ILE A 176 -10.19 -4.45 -0.48
N VAL A 177 -11.37 -3.83 -0.46
CA VAL A 177 -11.94 -3.25 0.77
C VAL A 177 -12.22 -4.33 1.82
N ALA A 178 -12.72 -5.51 1.41
CA ALA A 178 -12.91 -6.64 2.32
C ALA A 178 -11.59 -7.10 2.93
N TYR A 179 -10.52 -7.20 2.13
CA TYR A 179 -9.20 -7.56 2.63
C TYR A 179 -8.61 -6.48 3.54
N LEU A 180 -8.72 -5.20 3.19
CA LEU A 180 -8.28 -4.10 4.05
C LEU A 180 -8.95 -4.15 5.41
N LYS A 181 -10.25 -4.49 5.48
CA LYS A 181 -10.96 -4.66 6.75
C LYS A 181 -10.36 -5.80 7.59
N GLN A 182 -10.01 -6.92 6.95
CA GLN A 182 -9.33 -8.04 7.61
C GLN A 182 -7.94 -7.62 8.10
N LEU A 183 -7.13 -7.01 7.24
CA LEU A 183 -5.79 -6.51 7.55
C LEU A 183 -5.82 -5.50 8.71
N ALA A 184 -6.86 -4.69 8.77
CA ALA A 184 -7.07 -3.70 9.83
C ALA A 184 -7.64 -4.27 11.14
N GLY A 185 -7.96 -5.57 11.19
CA GLY A 185 -8.53 -6.23 12.36
C GLY A 185 -9.97 -5.83 12.66
N VAL A 186 -10.75 -5.46 11.63
CA VAL A 186 -12.18 -5.15 11.80
C VAL A 186 -12.94 -6.45 12.11
N PRO A 187 -13.72 -6.53 13.22
CA PRO A 187 -14.44 -7.75 13.58
C PRO A 187 -15.38 -8.23 12.48
N GLY A 188 -15.32 -9.53 12.15
CA GLY A 188 -16.19 -10.18 11.16
C GLY A 188 -15.73 -10.04 9.70
N ALA A 189 -14.64 -9.30 9.44
CA ALA A 189 -14.13 -9.06 8.09
C ALA A 189 -13.70 -10.33 7.36
N GLU A 190 -13.32 -11.39 8.08
CA GLU A 190 -12.97 -12.70 7.51
C GLU A 190 -14.13 -13.33 6.72
N ARG A 191 -15.38 -12.97 7.03
CA ARG A 191 -16.59 -13.50 6.38
C ARG A 191 -16.99 -12.71 5.14
N GLU A 192 -16.35 -11.56 4.91
CA GLU A 192 -16.64 -10.66 3.80
C GLU A 192 -15.65 -10.82 2.64
N GLN A 193 -14.68 -11.73 2.77
CA GLN A 193 -13.67 -11.95 1.74
C GLN A 193 -14.33 -12.34 0.41
N ALA A 194 -13.85 -11.72 -0.67
CA ALA A 194 -14.32 -11.93 -2.02
C ALA A 194 -13.14 -12.28 -2.93
N ALA A 195 -13.46 -13.01 -4.00
CA ALA A 195 -12.53 -13.33 -5.07
C ALA A 195 -13.11 -12.86 -6.41
N VAL A 196 -12.24 -12.58 -7.36
CA VAL A 196 -12.57 -12.19 -8.74
C VAL A 196 -11.84 -13.11 -9.71
N GLU A 197 -12.46 -13.39 -10.85
CA GLU A 197 -11.82 -14.12 -11.94
C GLU A 197 -11.31 -13.12 -12.97
N GLU A 198 -9.99 -13.04 -13.15
CA GLU A 198 -9.34 -12.11 -14.07
C GLU A 198 -8.54 -12.87 -15.12
N SER A 199 -8.35 -12.28 -16.29
CA SER A 199 -7.41 -12.84 -17.27
C SER A 199 -5.97 -12.62 -16.84
N ARG A 200 -5.04 -13.45 -17.32
CA ARG A 200 -3.58 -13.23 -17.15
C ARG A 200 -3.15 -11.82 -17.58
N VAL A 201 -3.71 -11.31 -18.68
CA VAL A 201 -3.44 -9.94 -19.16
C VAL A 201 -3.89 -8.89 -18.14
N ARG A 202 -5.04 -9.08 -17.49
CA ARG A 202 -5.55 -8.19 -16.45
C ARG A 202 -4.70 -8.22 -15.18
N VAL A 203 -4.15 -9.38 -14.80
CA VAL A 203 -3.12 -9.47 -13.75
C VAL A 203 -1.92 -8.61 -14.11
N GLY A 204 -1.44 -8.71 -15.35
CA GLY A 204 -0.36 -7.88 -15.87
C GLY A 204 -0.65 -6.38 -15.84
N GLU A 205 -1.88 -5.98 -16.17
CA GLU A 205 -2.32 -4.58 -16.10
C GLU A 205 -2.26 -4.03 -14.67
N HIS A 206 -2.75 -4.78 -13.67
CA HIS A 206 -2.69 -4.39 -12.27
C HIS A 206 -1.24 -4.11 -11.83
N ILE A 207 -0.31 -5.00 -12.19
CA ILE A 207 1.10 -4.85 -11.85
C ILE A 207 1.69 -3.62 -12.54
N VAL A 208 1.47 -3.47 -13.85
CA VAL A 208 2.12 -2.40 -14.60
C VAL A 208 1.60 -1.03 -14.19
N LYS A 209 0.28 -0.86 -14.07
CA LYS A 209 -0.32 0.45 -13.73
C LYS A 209 -0.06 0.84 -12.28
N SER A 210 -0.11 -0.11 -11.35
CA SER A 210 -0.03 0.22 -9.92
C SER A 210 1.38 0.11 -9.33
N THR A 211 2.28 -0.68 -9.96
CA THR A 211 3.65 -0.86 -9.48
C THR A 211 4.67 -0.20 -10.41
N CYS A 212 4.64 -0.50 -11.71
CA CYS A 212 5.69 -0.02 -12.62
C CYS A 212 5.53 1.45 -13.00
N HIS A 213 4.29 1.88 -13.29
CA HIS A 213 3.97 3.24 -13.76
C HIS A 213 4.11 4.31 -12.67
N ILE A 214 4.26 3.91 -11.40
CA ILE A 214 4.68 4.83 -10.33
C ILE A 214 5.98 5.54 -10.71
N CYS A 215 6.96 4.78 -11.20
CA CYS A 215 8.30 5.29 -11.51
C CYS A 215 8.52 5.53 -13.01
N HIS A 216 8.06 4.61 -13.85
CA HIS A 216 8.34 4.62 -15.28
C HIS A 216 7.29 5.39 -16.04
N ASN A 217 7.66 6.39 -16.85
CA ASN A 217 6.70 7.00 -17.78
C ASN A 217 6.13 5.93 -18.71
N ALA A 218 4.88 6.07 -19.15
CA ALA A 218 4.30 5.16 -20.13
C ALA A 218 5.18 5.11 -21.37
N THR A 219 5.61 6.27 -21.85
CA THR A 219 6.31 6.44 -23.13
C THR A 219 7.42 7.51 -23.00
N GLY A 220 8.31 7.59 -24.00
CA GLY A 220 9.42 8.55 -24.04
C GLY A 220 10.70 8.00 -24.67
N GLU A 221 11.76 8.79 -24.61
CA GLU A 221 13.09 8.37 -25.07
C GLU A 221 13.74 7.39 -24.08
N ASN A 222 14.47 6.41 -24.61
CA ASN A 222 15.22 5.49 -23.78
C ASN A 222 16.55 6.14 -23.35
N PRO A 223 16.79 6.36 -22.05
CA PRO A 223 18.04 6.96 -21.58
C PRO A 223 19.23 6.03 -21.84
N ASN A 224 20.39 6.64 -22.09
CA ASN A 224 21.66 5.93 -22.17
C ASN A 224 22.15 5.50 -20.76
N PRO A 225 23.15 4.60 -20.65
CA PRO A 225 23.61 4.09 -19.35
C PRO A 225 24.03 5.18 -18.35
N GLN A 226 24.67 6.27 -18.81
CA GLN A 226 25.08 7.39 -17.95
C GLN A 226 23.86 8.15 -17.40
N GLN A 227 22.85 8.36 -18.24
CA GLN A 227 21.59 8.99 -17.81
C GLN A 227 20.86 8.12 -16.79
N ILE A 228 20.82 6.80 -16.97
CA ILE A 228 20.23 5.86 -16.01
C ILE A 228 20.97 5.90 -14.67
N PHE A 229 22.31 5.89 -14.71
CA PHE A 229 23.15 6.04 -13.52
C PHE A 229 22.82 7.34 -12.76
N ASN A 230 22.67 8.44 -13.50
CA ASN A 230 22.28 9.75 -12.96
C ASN A 230 20.81 9.82 -12.50
N GLY A 231 20.00 8.77 -12.69
CA GLY A 231 18.63 8.66 -12.16
C GLY A 231 17.53 8.82 -13.20
N SER A 232 17.86 8.87 -14.49
CA SER A 232 16.84 8.82 -15.53
C SER A 232 16.19 7.44 -15.56
N ILE A 233 14.86 7.40 -15.41
CA ILE A 233 14.09 6.16 -15.43
C ILE A 233 13.61 5.90 -16.87
N PRO A 234 13.96 4.75 -17.48
CA PRO A 234 13.49 4.43 -18.83
C PRO A 234 11.96 4.30 -18.90
N PRO A 235 11.31 4.67 -20.01
CA PRO A 235 9.86 4.51 -20.16
C PRO A 235 9.46 3.06 -20.43
N LEU A 236 8.22 2.71 -20.08
CA LEU A 236 7.63 1.37 -20.27
C LEU A 236 7.52 1.00 -21.76
N GLY A 237 7.21 1.95 -22.63
CA GLY A 237 6.94 1.69 -24.05
C GLY A 237 8.15 1.21 -24.86
N THR A 238 9.35 1.36 -24.32
CA THR A 238 10.59 0.86 -24.94
C THR A 238 11.06 -0.46 -24.36
N LEU A 239 10.40 -0.96 -23.32
CA LEU A 239 10.90 -2.04 -22.49
C LEU A 239 10.87 -3.39 -23.22
N THR A 240 9.73 -3.77 -23.79
CA THR A 240 9.58 -5.09 -24.45
C THR A 240 10.40 -5.22 -25.73
N ALA A 241 10.79 -4.11 -26.36
CA ALA A 241 11.66 -4.10 -27.53
C ALA A 241 13.14 -4.37 -27.22
N ARG A 242 13.58 -4.16 -25.97
CA ARG A 242 15.01 -4.22 -25.57
C ARG A 242 15.32 -5.26 -24.51
N THR A 243 14.31 -5.88 -23.91
CA THR A 243 14.47 -6.96 -22.93
C THR A 243 13.63 -8.15 -23.34
N SER A 244 14.23 -9.33 -23.33
CA SER A 244 13.52 -10.60 -23.34
C SER A 244 12.75 -10.80 -22.02
N LEU A 245 11.80 -11.74 -22.00
CA LEU A 245 11.07 -12.08 -20.77
C LEU A 245 12.02 -12.46 -19.61
N PRO A 246 13.02 -13.37 -19.76
CA PRO A 246 13.90 -13.72 -18.64
C PRO A 246 14.71 -12.52 -18.11
N GLU A 247 15.10 -11.60 -18.98
CA GLU A 247 15.80 -10.37 -18.56
C GLU A 247 14.88 -9.42 -17.79
N PHE A 248 13.62 -9.29 -18.23
CA PHE A 248 12.60 -8.52 -17.53
C PHE A 248 12.30 -9.11 -16.16
N GLU A 249 12.12 -10.43 -16.09
CA GLU A 249 11.87 -11.15 -14.86
C GLU A 249 13.01 -10.98 -13.85
N ARG A 250 14.24 -11.27 -14.28
CA ARG A 250 15.45 -11.06 -13.47
C ARG A 250 15.53 -9.63 -12.97
N LYS A 251 15.25 -8.65 -13.84
CA LYS A 251 15.32 -7.24 -13.46
C LYS A 251 14.31 -6.87 -12.37
N ILE A 252 13.07 -7.38 -12.43
CA ILE A 252 12.02 -7.10 -11.45
C ILE A 252 12.24 -7.84 -10.13
N ARG A 253 12.59 -9.12 -10.19
CA ARG A 253 12.64 -10.00 -9.01
C ARG A 253 14.02 -10.09 -8.36
N SER A 254 15.06 -9.74 -9.09
CA SER A 254 16.45 -9.84 -8.62
C SER A 254 17.26 -8.57 -8.90
N GLY A 255 16.71 -7.57 -9.58
CA GLY A 255 17.46 -6.40 -10.02
C GLY A 255 18.40 -6.70 -11.19
N ALA A 256 18.98 -5.65 -11.75
CA ALA A 256 20.00 -5.76 -12.80
C ALA A 256 21.02 -4.63 -12.67
N PRO A 257 22.33 -4.90 -12.86
CA PRO A 257 23.33 -3.85 -12.87
C PRO A 257 23.19 -2.96 -14.11
N ILE A 258 23.68 -1.74 -14.00
CA ILE A 258 23.89 -0.83 -15.13
C ILE A 258 25.31 -1.05 -15.64
N VAL A 259 25.50 -1.34 -16.92
CA VAL A 259 26.84 -1.52 -17.50
C VAL A 259 27.27 -0.23 -18.19
N MET A 260 28.42 0.33 -17.80
CA MET A 260 28.95 1.58 -18.38
C MET A 260 30.48 1.66 -18.28
N GLY A 261 31.08 2.59 -19.05
CA GLY A 261 32.52 2.82 -19.09
C GLY A 261 33.27 2.07 -20.20
N THR A 262 34.56 2.35 -20.32
CA THR A 262 35.49 1.61 -21.21
C THR A 262 36.79 1.37 -20.42
N PRO A 263 37.06 0.13 -19.95
CA PRO A 263 36.28 -1.09 -20.19
C PRO A 263 34.90 -1.11 -19.50
N PRO A 264 33.92 -1.89 -20.00
CA PRO A 264 32.60 -1.99 -19.38
C PRO A 264 32.70 -2.48 -17.94
N SER A 265 32.16 -1.71 -17.01
CA SER A 265 32.04 -2.08 -15.61
C SER A 265 30.55 -2.15 -15.23
N PRO A 266 30.13 -3.14 -14.43
CA PRO A 266 28.80 -3.10 -13.82
C PRO A 266 28.71 -1.90 -12.87
N PHE A 267 27.51 -1.51 -12.48
CA PHE A 267 27.18 -0.55 -11.43
C PHE A 267 25.84 -0.98 -10.81
N ARG A 268 25.62 -0.70 -9.52
CA ARG A 268 24.36 -1.05 -8.85
C ARG A 268 23.18 -0.35 -9.52
N GLY A 269 22.15 -1.12 -9.90
CA GLY A 269 20.90 -0.57 -10.41
C GLY A 269 20.08 0.12 -9.32
N ARG A 270 19.30 1.13 -9.70
CA ARG A 270 18.44 1.91 -8.78
C ARG A 270 16.99 1.44 -8.73
N MET A 271 16.62 0.48 -9.57
CA MET A 271 15.27 -0.08 -9.59
C MET A 271 15.05 -0.93 -8.33
N PRO A 272 13.97 -0.72 -7.56
CA PRO A 272 13.56 -1.62 -6.49
C PRO A 272 13.32 -3.03 -6.98
N VAL A 273 13.57 -4.00 -6.11
CA VAL A 273 13.24 -5.40 -6.34
C VAL A 273 11.87 -5.71 -5.74
N PHE A 274 11.00 -6.32 -6.54
CA PHE A 274 9.64 -6.68 -6.17
C PHE A 274 9.55 -8.19 -5.87
N TYR A 275 10.17 -8.61 -4.77
CA TYR A 275 10.28 -10.02 -4.37
C TYR A 275 8.92 -10.71 -4.12
N TYR A 276 7.87 -9.93 -3.85
CA TYR A 276 6.51 -10.41 -3.63
C TYR A 276 5.76 -10.76 -4.94
N LEU A 277 6.37 -10.52 -6.09
CA LEU A 277 5.83 -10.93 -7.39
C LEU A 277 6.39 -12.31 -7.80
N GLY A 278 5.48 -13.21 -8.15
CA GLY A 278 5.80 -14.51 -8.71
C GLY A 278 6.28 -14.44 -10.17
N GLU A 279 6.89 -15.53 -10.65
CA GLU A 279 7.38 -15.63 -12.04
C GLU A 279 6.26 -15.44 -13.06
N ASP A 280 5.14 -16.14 -12.85
CA ASP A 280 4.00 -16.07 -13.74
C ASP A 280 3.38 -14.66 -13.75
N GLU A 281 3.35 -13.97 -12.61
CA GLU A 281 2.83 -12.60 -12.52
C GLU A 281 3.72 -11.60 -13.26
N VAL A 282 5.04 -11.77 -13.18
CA VAL A 282 5.98 -10.95 -13.94
C VAL A 282 5.89 -11.26 -15.44
N ALA A 283 5.67 -12.53 -15.81
CA ALA A 283 5.39 -12.90 -17.19
C ALA A 283 4.07 -12.30 -17.69
N ASP A 284 3.04 -12.23 -16.84
CA ASP A 284 1.75 -11.59 -17.12
C ASP A 284 1.92 -10.08 -17.36
N ALA A 285 2.75 -9.40 -16.56
CA ALA A 285 3.11 -7.99 -16.78
C ALA A 285 3.86 -7.77 -18.11
N TYR A 286 4.78 -8.66 -18.47
CA TYR A 286 5.49 -8.61 -19.76
C TYR A 286 4.53 -8.84 -20.93
N LEU A 287 3.62 -9.82 -20.81
CA LEU A 287 2.59 -10.11 -21.80
C LEU A 287 1.66 -8.91 -22.00
N TYR A 288 1.20 -8.28 -20.92
CA TYR A 288 0.39 -7.07 -20.98
C TYR A 288 1.10 -5.95 -21.74
N LEU A 289 2.37 -5.63 -21.41
CA LEU A 289 3.12 -4.58 -22.14
C LEU A 289 3.34 -4.89 -23.62
N ARG A 290 3.36 -6.18 -24.01
CA ARG A 290 3.50 -6.59 -25.40
C ARG A 290 2.18 -6.47 -26.18
N LEU A 291 1.06 -6.79 -25.55
CA LEU A 291 -0.27 -6.75 -26.17
C LEU A 291 -0.90 -5.36 -26.14
N TYR A 292 -0.59 -4.58 -25.10
CA TYR A 292 -1.09 -3.24 -24.84
C TYR A 292 0.09 -2.26 -24.72
N PRO A 293 0.84 -2.04 -25.83
CA PRO A 293 1.99 -1.15 -25.80
C PRO A 293 1.57 0.24 -25.31
N PRO A 294 2.34 0.86 -24.40
CA PRO A 294 2.05 2.19 -23.90
C PRO A 294 1.90 3.23 -25.03
N ASP A 295 0.93 4.14 -24.88
CA ASP A 295 0.60 5.14 -25.90
C ASP A 295 0.55 6.56 -25.30
N TRP A 296 1.01 7.55 -26.07
CA TRP A 296 0.87 8.98 -25.77
C TRP A 296 -0.51 9.53 -26.20
N THR A 297 -1.15 8.90 -27.19
CA THR A 297 -2.33 9.46 -27.87
C THR A 297 -3.65 9.19 -27.18
N VAL A 298 -3.65 8.39 -26.12
CA VAL A 298 -4.78 8.26 -25.21
C VAL A 298 -4.61 9.38 -24.17
N PRO A 299 -5.36 10.50 -24.28
CA PRO A 299 -5.40 11.44 -23.17
C PRO A 299 -5.84 10.66 -21.93
N ASP A 300 -5.19 10.97 -20.81
CA ASP A 300 -5.55 10.41 -19.49
C ASP A 300 -7.08 10.43 -19.41
N PRO A 301 -7.75 9.26 -19.31
CA PRO A 301 -9.18 9.17 -19.56
C PRO A 301 -9.84 10.24 -18.71
N GLU A 302 -10.52 11.20 -19.39
CA GLU A 302 -11.21 12.29 -18.70
C GLU A 302 -11.98 11.63 -17.58
N ARG A 303 -11.61 11.96 -16.32
CA ARG A 303 -12.18 11.34 -15.12
C ARG A 303 -13.68 11.24 -15.39
N PRO A 304 -14.28 10.03 -15.45
CA PRO A 304 -15.67 9.94 -15.80
C PRO A 304 -16.40 10.83 -14.82
N VAL A 305 -16.99 11.91 -15.34
CA VAL A 305 -17.96 12.72 -14.61
C VAL A 305 -19.11 11.76 -14.40
N THR A 306 -18.97 10.97 -13.36
CA THR A 306 -19.99 10.03 -12.98
C THR A 306 -21.07 10.95 -12.46
N GLU A 307 -22.05 11.26 -13.31
CA GLU A 307 -23.40 11.55 -12.85
C GLU A 307 -23.78 10.36 -11.98
N GLN A 308 -23.43 10.46 -10.70
CA GLN A 308 -23.89 9.60 -9.64
C GLN A 308 -25.36 9.96 -9.43
N LYS A 309 -26.17 9.63 -10.44
CA LYS A 309 -27.60 9.45 -10.28
C LYS A 309 -27.69 8.44 -9.15
N GLN A 310 -28.19 8.89 -8.01
CA GLN A 310 -28.52 8.04 -6.87
C GLN A 310 -29.36 6.88 -7.40
N ALA A 311 -28.70 5.76 -7.71
CA ALA A 311 -29.34 4.48 -7.74
C ALA A 311 -29.68 4.22 -6.27
N ALA A 312 -30.85 4.70 -5.86
CA ALA A 312 -31.61 4.08 -4.82
C ALA A 312 -31.81 2.62 -5.27
N SER A 313 -30.83 1.78 -4.93
CA SER A 313 -31.01 0.34 -4.93
C SER A 313 -32.26 0.10 -4.11
N LYS A 314 -33.32 -0.35 -4.79
CA LYS A 314 -34.52 -0.89 -4.20
C LYS A 314 -34.10 -2.15 -3.44
N ILE A 315 -33.58 -1.94 -2.23
CA ILE A 315 -33.41 -3.00 -1.25
C ILE A 315 -34.83 -3.44 -0.91
N VAL A 316 -35.14 -4.70 -1.24
CA VAL A 316 -36.31 -5.39 -0.73
C VAL A 316 -36.12 -5.46 0.79
N GLN A 317 -36.71 -4.52 1.51
CA GLN A 317 -36.86 -4.59 2.96
C GLN A 317 -37.81 -5.75 3.28
N ILE A 318 -37.29 -6.74 4.00
CA ILE A 318 -38.12 -7.67 4.77
C ILE A 318 -38.61 -6.87 5.98
N GLY A 319 -39.87 -6.47 5.96
CA GLY A 319 -40.46 -5.57 6.95
C GLY A 319 -40.60 -6.21 8.33
N PHE A 320 -39.96 -5.59 9.33
CA PHE A 320 -40.48 -5.55 10.70
C PHE A 320 -40.90 -4.11 10.96
N GLY A 321 -42.22 -3.90 11.05
CA GLY A 321 -42.81 -2.60 11.32
C GLY A 321 -42.57 -2.18 12.76
N ILE A 322 -41.86 -1.07 12.95
CA ILE A 322 -41.97 -0.25 14.15
C ILE A 322 -42.25 1.17 13.68
N GLU A 323 -43.43 1.64 14.07
CA GLU A 323 -44.00 2.95 13.81
C GLU A 323 -43.25 4.02 14.63
N PRO A 324 -42.75 5.11 14.03
CA PRO A 324 -42.05 6.15 14.78
C PRO A 324 -43.03 7.22 15.30
N THR A 325 -43.03 7.39 16.62
CA THR A 325 -43.71 8.48 17.34
C THR A 325 -43.14 9.84 16.94
N THR A 326 -44.04 10.74 16.55
CA THR A 326 -43.75 12.15 16.23
C THR A 326 -43.45 12.95 17.50
N VAL A 327 -42.28 13.58 17.59
CA VAL A 327 -41.90 14.51 18.67
C VAL A 327 -41.99 15.94 18.14
N GLY A 328 -42.69 16.81 18.88
CA GLY A 328 -42.94 18.21 18.53
C GLY A 328 -41.73 19.14 18.72
N PRO A 329 -41.83 20.40 18.25
CA PRO A 329 -40.71 21.34 18.17
C PRO A 329 -40.40 22.00 19.53
N PRO A 330 -39.12 22.32 19.83
CA PRO A 330 -38.75 23.02 21.04
C PRO A 330 -38.97 24.55 20.93
N SER A 331 -39.46 25.11 22.03
CA SER A 331 -39.71 26.52 22.27
C SER A 331 -38.43 27.36 22.44
N SER A 332 -38.53 28.62 22.04
CA SER A 332 -37.51 29.66 22.10
C SER A 332 -37.00 29.95 23.52
N ALA A 333 -35.68 30.01 23.68
CA ALA A 333 -35.03 30.70 24.79
C ALA A 333 -33.89 31.56 24.23
N ARG A 334 -34.18 32.86 24.04
CA ARG A 334 -33.17 33.92 23.94
C ARG A 334 -33.02 34.57 25.32
N ASP A 335 -31.85 35.15 25.53
CA ASP A 335 -31.39 35.94 26.67
C ASP A 335 -30.66 35.20 27.80
N LEU A 336 -29.39 34.82 27.52
CA LEU A 336 -28.32 34.84 28.53
C LEU A 336 -26.92 34.90 27.88
N THR A 337 -26.67 35.88 27.01
CA THR A 337 -25.44 35.92 26.19
C THR A 337 -24.71 37.25 26.26
N VAL A 338 -24.37 37.76 27.46
CA VAL A 338 -23.51 38.96 27.56
C VAL A 338 -22.38 38.88 28.60
N ILE A 339 -22.31 37.86 29.48
CA ILE A 339 -21.26 37.84 30.53
C ILE A 339 -20.30 36.63 30.47
N ILE A 340 -20.58 35.59 29.67
CA ILE A 340 -19.79 34.34 29.69
C ILE A 340 -18.57 34.36 28.74
N PHE A 341 -18.58 35.19 27.71
CA PHE A 341 -17.53 35.20 26.67
C PHE A 341 -16.10 35.56 27.15
N PRO A 342 -15.85 36.53 28.05
CA PRO A 342 -14.48 36.87 28.43
C PRO A 342 -13.83 35.81 29.33
N VAL A 343 -14.61 35.08 30.13
CA VAL A 343 -14.08 34.04 31.04
C VAL A 343 -13.70 32.78 30.27
N ALA A 344 -14.51 32.37 29.28
CA ALA A 344 -14.20 31.22 28.44
C ALA A 344 -12.93 31.45 27.59
N ALA A 345 -12.75 32.66 27.03
CA ALA A 345 -11.55 33.02 26.28
C ALA A 345 -10.28 33.00 27.15
N ALA A 346 -10.34 33.51 28.38
CA ALA A 346 -9.21 33.48 29.30
C ALA A 346 -8.83 32.05 29.74
N LEU A 347 -9.81 31.16 29.93
CA LEU A 347 -9.56 29.75 30.26
C LEU A 347 -8.97 28.97 29.07
N LEU A 348 -9.41 29.27 27.84
CA LEU A 348 -8.83 28.66 26.63
C LEU A 348 -7.37 29.09 26.41
N LEU A 349 -7.06 30.38 26.60
CA LEU A 349 -5.70 30.89 26.48
C LEU A 349 -4.79 30.38 27.60
N GLY A 350 -5.27 30.36 28.85
CA GLY A 350 -4.53 29.82 29.99
C GLY A 350 -4.30 28.31 29.87
N GLY A 351 -5.33 27.55 29.47
CA GLY A 351 -5.25 26.11 29.25
C GLY A 351 -4.33 25.73 28.09
N GLY A 352 -4.42 26.44 26.97
CA GLY A 352 -3.55 26.25 25.81
C GLY A 352 -2.07 26.54 26.12
N PHE A 353 -1.80 27.61 26.88
CA PHE A 353 -0.43 27.94 27.29
C PHE A 353 0.15 26.89 28.26
N TRP A 354 -0.64 26.43 29.22
CA TRP A 354 -0.23 25.36 30.15
C TRP A 354 0.07 24.04 29.43
N PHE A 355 -0.78 23.65 28.47
CA PHE A 355 -0.57 22.47 27.66
C PHE A 355 0.73 22.55 26.85
N THR A 356 0.99 23.71 26.22
CA THR A 356 2.21 23.94 25.42
C THR A 356 3.47 23.84 26.30
N LEU A 357 3.45 24.44 27.49
CA LEU A 357 4.55 24.33 28.46
C LEU A 357 4.78 22.90 28.95
N ARG A 358 3.70 22.14 29.18
CA ARG A 358 3.77 20.73 29.58
C ARG A 358 4.42 19.89 28.48
N GLU A 359 4.05 20.13 27.22
CA GLU A 359 4.58 19.35 26.10
C GLU A 359 6.05 19.68 25.81
N ILE A 360 6.45 20.96 25.91
CA ILE A 360 7.86 21.35 25.81
C ILE A 360 8.70 20.68 26.91
N ARG A 361 8.20 20.64 28.16
CA ARG A 361 8.90 19.94 29.26
C ARG A 361 9.01 18.43 29.01
N ARG A 362 7.94 17.80 28.51
CA ARG A 362 7.94 16.37 28.14
C ARG A 362 8.97 16.09 27.05
N LEU A 363 8.99 16.88 25.97
CA LEU A 363 9.93 16.72 24.86
C LEU A 363 11.38 16.96 25.30
N THR A 364 11.60 17.92 26.21
CA THR A 364 12.94 18.20 26.77
C THR A 364 13.44 17.01 27.59
N ALA A 365 12.59 16.39 28.42
CA ALA A 365 12.94 15.21 29.19
C ALA A 365 13.32 14.02 28.29
N VAL A 366 12.54 13.78 27.22
CA VAL A 366 12.84 12.72 26.23
C VAL A 366 14.18 12.99 25.51
N SER A 367 14.49 14.26 25.20
CA SER A 367 15.77 14.62 24.58
C SER A 367 16.97 14.34 25.49
N HIS A 368 16.83 14.58 26.80
CA HIS A 368 17.88 14.28 27.78
C HIS A 368 18.10 12.77 27.92
N SER A 369 17.04 11.97 27.92
CA SER A 369 17.16 10.50 27.93
C SER A 369 17.86 9.96 26.68
N ARG A 370 17.60 10.53 25.49
CA ARG A 370 18.31 10.14 24.26
C ARG A 370 19.78 10.51 24.30
N LYS A 371 20.14 11.70 24.83
CA LYS A 371 21.55 12.08 25.00
C LYS A 371 22.30 11.16 25.98
N ALA A 372 21.63 10.69 27.04
CA ALA A 372 22.23 9.74 27.98
C ALA A 372 22.50 8.37 27.35
N LEU A 373 21.59 7.87 26.50
CA LEU A 373 21.78 6.62 25.77
C LEU A 373 22.92 6.70 24.75
N VAL A 374 23.04 7.81 24.02
CA VAL A 374 24.12 8.00 23.03
C VAL A 374 25.50 8.14 23.69
N MET A 375 25.58 8.69 24.91
CA MET A 375 26.85 8.80 25.64
C MET A 375 27.26 7.49 26.36
N SER A 376 26.31 6.60 26.66
CA SER A 376 26.61 5.31 27.31
C SER A 376 27.26 4.29 26.37
N ASP A 377 27.05 4.43 25.06
CA ASP A 377 27.53 3.47 24.05
C ASP A 377 28.97 3.77 23.56
N GLY A 378 29.51 4.95 23.90
CA GLY A 378 30.85 5.38 23.49
C GLY A 378 32.01 4.92 24.38
N SER A 379 31.76 4.15 25.45
CA SER A 379 32.74 3.89 26.52
C SER A 379 33.37 2.48 26.51
N VAL A 380 32.98 1.57 25.62
CA VAL A 380 33.35 0.14 25.73
C VAL A 380 34.52 -0.31 24.84
N THR A 381 35.02 0.51 23.91
CA THR A 381 36.04 0.08 22.92
C THR A 381 37.39 0.79 23.01
N GLN A 382 37.89 1.08 24.22
CA GLN A 382 39.22 1.68 24.37
C GLN A 382 40.07 1.09 25.50
N HIS A 383 40.17 -0.23 25.60
CA HIS A 383 41.23 -0.89 26.38
C HIS A 383 41.48 -2.33 25.92
N ALA A 384 42.11 -2.55 24.75
CA ALA A 384 42.74 -3.85 24.43
C ALA A 384 43.66 -3.84 23.19
N ILE A 385 44.56 -2.88 23.00
CA ILE A 385 45.68 -3.08 22.05
C ILE A 385 46.92 -2.38 22.59
N LEU A 386 47.73 -3.10 23.37
CA LEU A 386 49.17 -2.87 23.58
C LEU A 386 49.68 -4.00 24.47
N SER A 387 50.18 -5.09 23.88
CA SER A 387 51.17 -6.02 24.46
C SER A 387 51.35 -7.24 23.54
N ALA A 388 52.48 -7.30 22.81
CA ALA A 388 53.28 -8.52 22.61
C ALA A 388 54.29 -8.31 21.47
N SER A 389 55.48 -7.82 21.83
CA SER A 389 56.71 -7.95 21.04
C SER A 389 57.70 -8.71 21.90
N SER A 390 58.09 -9.93 21.51
CA SER A 390 59.30 -10.59 21.98
C SER A 390 59.68 -11.80 21.10
N LYS A 391 60.96 -11.82 20.71
CA LYS A 391 61.68 -12.83 19.91
C LYS A 391 61.95 -14.12 20.70
N SER A 392 61.95 -15.29 20.05
CA SER A 392 63.14 -16.15 19.83
C SER A 392 62.82 -17.61 19.41
N ARG A 393 63.32 -17.98 18.21
CA ARG A 393 64.02 -19.22 17.74
C ARG A 393 63.61 -20.67 18.17
N PRO A 394 64.05 -21.71 17.41
CA PRO A 394 63.20 -22.82 16.95
C PRO A 394 63.54 -24.21 17.55
N GLY A 395 62.62 -25.17 17.41
CA GLY A 395 62.85 -26.59 17.68
C GLY A 395 61.83 -27.47 16.94
N MET A 396 62.33 -28.53 16.29
CA MET A 396 61.61 -29.47 15.42
C MET A 396 60.78 -30.53 16.18
N HIS A 397 59.86 -31.12 15.40
CA HIS A 397 59.30 -32.48 15.43
C HIS A 397 57.92 -32.72 16.05
N PRO A 398 57.17 -33.70 15.48
CA PRO A 398 55.74 -33.62 15.25
C PRO A 398 54.96 -34.57 16.18
N VAL A 399 53.63 -34.52 16.12
CA VAL A 399 52.69 -35.69 16.15
C VAL A 399 51.27 -35.22 16.49
N THR A 400 50.32 -35.62 15.62
CA THR A 400 48.86 -35.81 15.75
C THR A 400 48.03 -34.97 16.73
N ARG A 401 46.89 -34.41 16.27
CA ARG A 401 45.52 -34.96 16.39
C ARG A 401 44.47 -33.82 16.19
N SER A 402 43.38 -34.16 15.49
CA SER A 402 41.97 -33.80 15.76
C SER A 402 41.54 -32.34 16.00
N ASN A 403 40.64 -31.89 15.13
CA ASN A 403 39.40 -31.11 15.34
C ASN A 403 39.31 -29.95 14.34
N ASP A 404 38.30 -29.97 13.47
CA ASP A 404 36.93 -29.51 13.74
C ASP A 404 36.93 -28.00 14.04
N ASN A 405 36.59 -27.21 13.02
CA ASN A 405 36.05 -25.87 13.21
C ASN A 405 35.35 -25.39 11.94
N GLY A 406 34.02 -25.33 12.03
CA GLY A 406 33.18 -24.54 11.17
C GLY A 406 33.37 -23.05 11.47
N GLY A 407 33.57 -22.26 10.43
CA GLY A 407 33.45 -20.81 10.49
C GLY A 407 32.07 -20.39 10.02
N LYS A 408 31.14 -20.20 10.95
CA LYS A 408 29.93 -19.40 10.71
C LYS A 408 30.34 -17.93 10.75
N VAL A 409 30.33 -17.27 9.59
CA VAL A 409 30.38 -15.81 9.50
C VAL A 409 28.95 -15.33 9.69
N ALA A 410 28.68 -14.68 10.83
CA ALA A 410 27.42 -13.99 11.09
C ALA A 410 27.55 -12.56 10.55
N GLU A 411 26.82 -12.28 9.48
CA GLU A 411 26.58 -10.93 8.99
C GLU A 411 25.32 -10.43 9.71
N HIS A 412 25.50 -9.43 10.58
CA HIS A 412 24.43 -8.81 11.35
C HIS A 412 24.00 -7.54 10.61
N ASP A 413 22.93 -7.65 9.82
CA ASP A 413 22.23 -6.49 9.27
C ASP A 413 21.28 -5.96 10.36
N ASP A 414 21.64 -4.83 10.96
CA ASP A 414 20.79 -4.10 11.90
C ASP A 414 19.61 -3.46 11.14
N GLU A 415 18.48 -4.17 11.09
CA GLU A 415 17.20 -3.63 10.65
C GLU A 415 16.66 -2.67 11.73
N PRO A 416 16.30 -1.41 11.41
CA PRO A 416 15.84 -0.45 12.41
C PRO A 416 14.49 -0.89 13.00
N SER A 417 14.49 -1.28 14.27
CA SER A 417 13.27 -1.59 15.02
C SER A 417 12.42 -0.33 15.19
N PHE A 418 11.31 -0.25 14.46
CA PHE A 418 10.30 0.80 14.62
C PHE A 418 9.57 0.67 15.96
N HIS A 419 9.50 1.74 16.74
CA HIS A 419 8.82 1.78 18.04
C HIS A 419 7.33 2.15 17.90
N HIS A 420 6.48 1.48 18.68
CA HIS A 420 5.01 1.61 18.68
C HIS A 420 4.51 3.05 18.96
N ASP A 421 5.33 3.89 19.58
CA ASP A 421 4.96 5.24 20.03
C ASP A 421 4.76 6.26 18.89
N ASP A 422 5.36 6.04 17.72
CA ASP A 422 5.22 6.94 16.56
C ASP A 422 3.81 6.89 15.94
N TYR A 423 3.00 5.89 16.30
CA TYR A 423 1.62 5.73 15.81
C TYR A 423 0.64 6.71 16.48
N HIS A 424 0.88 7.09 17.75
CA HIS A 424 -0.05 7.90 18.54
C HIS A 424 -0.11 9.38 18.10
N THR A 425 0.98 9.95 17.59
CA THR A 425 1.05 11.35 17.12
C THR A 425 0.32 11.56 15.78
N PHE A 426 0.22 10.53 14.95
CA PHE A 426 -0.54 10.60 13.69
C PHE A 426 -2.06 10.53 13.91
N GLU A 427 -2.50 9.80 14.94
CA GLU A 427 -3.92 9.57 15.24
C GLU A 427 -4.70 10.83 15.67
N SER A 428 -4.03 11.77 16.32
CA SER A 428 -4.63 13.07 16.68
C SER A 428 -4.80 13.94 15.43
N SER A 429 -3.84 13.96 14.52
CA SER A 429 -3.87 14.80 13.31
C SER A 429 -5.06 14.52 12.39
N TRP A 430 -5.47 13.26 12.20
CA TRP A 430 -6.56 12.94 11.26
C TRP A 430 -7.93 13.30 11.84
N LEU A 431 -8.16 12.99 13.12
CA LEU A 431 -9.42 13.33 13.80
C LEU A 431 -9.54 14.84 14.01
N THR A 432 -8.44 15.53 14.36
CA THR A 432 -8.41 16.99 14.49
C THR A 432 -8.71 17.69 13.16
N ARG A 433 -8.09 17.28 12.03
CA ARG A 433 -8.42 17.84 10.70
C ARG A 433 -9.84 17.53 10.22
N TRP A 434 -10.50 16.53 10.82
CA TRP A 434 -11.91 16.22 10.55
C TRP A 434 -12.84 17.08 11.42
N LEU A 435 -12.50 17.26 12.71
CA LEU A 435 -13.22 18.17 13.61
C LEU A 435 -13.13 19.62 13.11
N GLU A 436 -11.96 20.09 12.70
CA GLU A 436 -11.74 21.44 12.15
C GLU A 436 -12.60 21.72 10.90
N ARG A 437 -12.80 20.72 10.03
CA ARG A 437 -13.65 20.87 8.82
C ARG A 437 -15.14 20.91 9.11
N LYS A 438 -15.60 20.43 10.27
CA LYS A 438 -17.00 20.57 10.67
C LYS A 438 -17.29 21.97 11.19
N ASP A 439 -16.32 22.62 11.83
CA ASP A 439 -16.46 23.99 12.33
C ASP A 439 -16.41 25.04 11.21
N GLU A 440 -15.82 24.71 10.05
CA GLU A 440 -15.85 25.56 8.85
C GLU A 440 -17.13 25.42 8.01
N ALA A 441 -17.93 24.37 8.24
CA ALA A 441 -19.15 24.06 7.50
C ALA A 441 -20.45 24.39 8.26
N ALA A 442 -20.34 24.93 9.47
CA ALA A 442 -21.44 25.43 10.32
C ALA A 442 -21.31 26.94 10.49
#